data_AF-A0A119WVS5-F1
#
_entry.id   AF-A0A119WVS5-F1
#
_cell.length_a   1.000
_cell.length_b   1.000
_cell.length_c   1.000
_cell.angle_alpha   90.00
_cell.angle_beta   90.00
_cell.angle_gamma   90.00
#
_symmetry.space_group_name_H-M   'P 1'
#
loop_
_entity.id
_entity.type
_entity.pdbx_description
1 polymer ?
#
loop_
_entity_poly.entity_id
_entity_poly.type
_entity_poly.pdbx_seq_one_letter_code
_entity_poly.pdbx_strand_id
1 'polypeptide(L)'
;MLNFTESPIGDARRSTRKRADRVISPLRPQLFVTILEAGDDALLIRWVESGRCHYGEQRWRLRAAARPGRCAISGQPIAPGEPVFRPVLRPAPVNGDEMIRPASVPRAGVTRDPCGTG
;
A
#
# COMPACT_ATOMS: atom_id res chain seq x y z
N MET A 1 12.75 3.03 64.91
CA MET A 1 13.52 1.81 64.57
C MET A 1 13.50 1.66 63.06
N LEU A 2 14.69 1.54 62.45
CA LEU A 2 15.00 1.06 61.08
C LEU A 2 14.23 1.63 59.86
N ASN A 3 14.99 2.24 58.94
CA ASN A 3 14.55 2.67 57.61
C ASN A 3 14.53 1.49 56.61
N PHE A 4 13.47 1.37 55.79
CA PHE A 4 13.37 0.59 54.54
C PHE A 4 12.12 1.07 53.74
N THR A 5 12.04 1.20 52.40
CA THR A 5 13.04 1.31 51.30
C THR A 5 12.36 1.98 50.07
N GLU A 6 13.10 2.81 49.32
CA GLU A 6 12.92 3.22 47.90
C GLU A 6 11.64 3.91 47.33
N SER A 7 11.92 4.89 46.47
CA SER A 7 11.12 5.34 45.31
C SER A 7 12.01 5.18 44.05
N PRO A 8 11.48 5.30 42.82
CA PRO A 8 10.31 4.67 42.21
C PRO A 8 10.78 3.81 40.99
N ILE A 9 10.04 3.81 39.87
CA ILE A 9 10.38 3.26 38.52
C ILE A 9 9.93 1.79 38.28
N GLY A 10 9.19 1.59 37.17
CA GLY A 10 8.61 0.29 36.79
C GLY A 10 8.14 0.25 35.32
N ASP A 11 9.06 0.50 34.39
CA ASP A 11 8.97 0.27 32.94
C ASP A 11 7.67 0.64 32.19
N ALA A 12 7.65 1.86 31.68
CA ALA A 12 6.94 2.14 30.44
C ALA A 12 7.57 1.30 29.31
N ARG A 13 6.92 0.19 28.91
CA ARG A 13 7.30 -0.62 27.72
C ARG A 13 7.01 0.12 26.41
N ARG A 14 7.63 1.30 26.24
CA ARG A 14 7.79 1.96 24.97
C ARG A 14 8.66 1.04 24.11
N SER A 15 8.01 0.24 23.26
CA SER A 15 8.65 -0.62 22.27
C SER A 15 9.51 0.25 21.34
N THR A 16 10.75 0.49 21.74
CA THR A 16 11.83 0.99 20.90
C THR A 16 12.22 -0.15 19.96
N ARG A 17 11.32 -0.46 19.02
CA ARG A 17 11.69 -1.14 17.78
C ARG A 17 12.67 -0.22 17.07
N LYS A 18 13.94 -0.36 17.46
CA LYS A 18 15.12 0.26 16.89
C LYS A 18 14.94 0.12 15.39
N ARG A 19 14.69 1.21 14.67
CA ARG A 19 14.66 1.16 13.21
C ARG A 19 16.08 0.77 12.82
N ALA A 20 16.28 -0.51 12.52
CA ALA A 20 17.53 -0.99 11.98
C ALA A 20 17.77 -0.15 10.73
N ASP A 21 18.87 0.60 10.74
CA ASP A 21 19.05 1.65 9.76
C ASP A 21 19.13 1.00 8.39
N ARG A 22 18.11 1.29 7.58
CA ARG A 22 17.79 0.43 6.44
C ARG A 22 18.79 0.77 5.36
N VAL A 23 19.81 -0.09 5.18
CA VAL A 23 20.87 0.08 4.17
C VAL A 23 20.23 0.49 2.84
N ILE A 24 20.36 1.78 2.52
CA ILE A 24 19.75 2.35 1.32
C ILE A 24 20.68 2.01 0.17
N SER A 25 20.23 1.13 -0.72
CA SER A 25 20.94 0.87 -1.97
C SER A 25 21.09 2.19 -2.74
N PRO A 26 22.27 2.50 -3.30
CA PRO A 26 22.47 3.73 -4.09
C PRO A 26 21.70 3.72 -5.42
N LEU A 27 21.11 2.57 -5.80
CA LEU A 27 20.24 2.46 -6.96
C LEU A 27 18.89 3.14 -6.70
N ARG A 28 18.36 3.85 -7.70
CA ARG A 28 17.00 4.41 -7.64
C ARG A 28 16.00 3.27 -7.37
N PRO A 29 15.12 3.38 -6.35
CA PRO A 29 14.11 2.37 -6.10
C PRO A 29 13.18 2.27 -7.31
N GLN A 30 13.07 1.08 -7.87
CA GLN A 30 12.19 0.78 -9.00
C GLN A 30 10.89 0.20 -8.44
N LEU A 31 9.76 0.72 -8.89
CA LEU A 31 8.43 0.26 -8.52
C LEU A 31 7.80 -0.48 -9.69
N PHE A 32 7.49 -1.75 -9.50
CA PHE A 32 6.73 -2.58 -10.44
C PHE A 32 5.40 -2.98 -9.81
N VAL A 33 4.32 -2.55 -10.45
CA VAL A 33 2.95 -2.92 -10.09
C VAL A 33 2.38 -3.76 -11.24
N THR A 34 1.99 -5.01 -10.95
CA THR A 34 1.25 -5.85 -11.90
C THR A 34 -0.19 -5.96 -11.41
N ILE A 35 -1.16 -5.55 -12.22
CA ILE A 35 -2.57 -5.87 -11.97
C ILE A 35 -2.77 -7.35 -12.32
N LEU A 36 -3.26 -8.14 -11.38
CA LEU A 36 -3.58 -9.56 -11.57
C LEU A 36 -5.08 -9.72 -11.85
N GLU A 37 -5.91 -9.02 -11.07
CA GLU A 37 -7.37 -8.94 -11.26
C GLU A 37 -7.84 -7.49 -11.06
N ALA A 38 -8.85 -7.09 -11.84
CA ALA A 38 -9.48 -5.77 -11.74
C ALA A 38 -11.01 -5.90 -11.78
N GLY A 39 -11.67 -5.52 -10.68
CA GLY A 39 -13.10 -5.25 -10.62
C GLY A 39 -13.38 -3.78 -10.30
N ASP A 40 -14.65 -3.40 -10.26
CA ASP A 40 -15.05 -2.00 -10.04
C ASP A 40 -14.65 -1.48 -8.64
N ASP A 41 -14.72 -2.32 -7.61
CA ASP A 41 -14.47 -1.94 -6.21
C ASP A 41 -13.19 -2.57 -5.60
N ALA A 42 -12.52 -3.48 -6.32
CA ALA A 42 -11.36 -4.22 -5.84
C ALA A 42 -10.31 -4.50 -6.91
N LEU A 43 -9.05 -4.57 -6.50
CA LEU A 43 -7.94 -5.10 -7.30
C LEU A 43 -7.25 -6.24 -6.55
N LEU A 44 -6.72 -7.20 -7.30
CA LEU A 44 -5.63 -8.06 -6.85
C LEU A 44 -4.37 -7.63 -7.62
N ILE A 45 -3.29 -7.31 -6.90
CA ILE A 45 -2.05 -6.84 -7.52
C ILE A 45 -0.83 -7.61 -6.99
N ARG A 46 0.22 -7.64 -7.80
CA ARG A 46 1.60 -7.88 -7.34
C ARG A 46 2.32 -6.54 -7.20
N TRP A 47 3.04 -6.36 -6.10
CA TRP A 47 3.80 -5.14 -5.81
C TRP A 47 5.26 -5.46 -5.52
N VAL A 48 6.18 -4.88 -6.27
CA VAL A 48 7.63 -4.97 -6.05
C VAL A 48 8.20 -3.56 -5.99
N GLU A 49 8.84 -3.20 -4.88
CA GLU A 49 9.59 -1.95 -4.71
C GLU A 49 11.03 -2.30 -4.33
N SER A 50 11.98 -2.12 -5.24
CA SER A 50 13.37 -2.58 -5.08
C SER A 50 14.02 -2.01 -3.82
N GLY A 51 14.59 -2.90 -3.00
CA GLY A 51 15.18 -2.56 -1.70
C GLY A 51 14.16 -2.24 -0.59
N ARG A 52 12.84 -2.23 -0.88
CA ARG A 52 11.80 -1.80 0.06
C ARG A 52 10.74 -2.84 0.42
N CYS A 53 10.03 -3.44 -0.52
CA CYS A 53 9.04 -4.48 -0.23
C CYS A 53 8.70 -5.34 -1.46
N HIS A 54 8.19 -6.54 -1.20
CA HIS A 54 7.58 -7.42 -2.20
C HIS A 54 6.32 -8.05 -1.61
N TYR A 55 5.22 -7.97 -2.36
CA TYR A 55 3.96 -8.63 -2.08
C TYR A 55 3.51 -9.35 -3.35
N GLY A 56 3.50 -10.68 -3.32
CA GLY A 56 3.18 -11.52 -4.49
C GLY A 56 1.74 -11.34 -4.96
N GLU A 57 0.80 -11.49 -4.04
CA GLU A 57 -0.61 -11.13 -4.21
C GLU A 57 -1.04 -10.23 -3.06
N GLN A 58 -1.67 -9.09 -3.38
CA GLN A 58 -2.14 -8.12 -2.41
C GLN A 58 -3.51 -7.58 -2.83
N ARG A 59 -4.47 -7.60 -1.91
CA ARG A 59 -5.85 -7.13 -2.14
C ARG A 59 -5.96 -5.64 -1.85
N TRP A 60 -6.51 -4.89 -2.80
CA TRP A 60 -6.77 -3.46 -2.70
C TRP A 60 -8.26 -3.20 -2.89
N ARG A 61 -8.81 -2.16 -2.24
CA ARG A 61 -10.23 -1.77 -2.36
C ARG A 61 -10.37 -0.30 -2.70
N LEU A 62 -11.42 0.03 -3.45
CA LEU A 62 -11.80 1.38 -3.82
C LEU A 62 -12.29 2.15 -2.59
N ARG A 63 -11.72 3.33 -2.34
CA ARG A 63 -12.03 4.24 -1.23
C ARG A 63 -11.85 5.68 -1.71
N ALA A 64 -12.40 6.64 -0.97
CA ALA A 64 -12.04 8.05 -1.15
C ALA A 64 -10.61 8.30 -0.62
N ALA A 65 -9.83 9.12 -1.31
CA ALA A 65 -8.49 9.51 -0.89
C ALA A 65 -8.55 10.38 0.37
N ALA A 66 -8.08 9.87 1.51
CA ALA A 66 -8.09 10.61 2.78
C ALA A 66 -7.04 11.74 2.85
N ARG A 67 -6.07 11.76 1.93
CA ARG A 67 -4.96 12.72 1.88
C ARG A 67 -4.45 12.85 0.43
N PRO A 68 -3.83 13.97 0.03
CA PRO A 68 -3.29 14.10 -1.32
C PRO A 68 -2.15 13.12 -1.59
N GLY A 69 -1.89 12.83 -2.86
CA GLY A 69 -0.76 11.99 -3.28
C GLY A 69 -0.63 11.87 -4.79
N ARG A 70 -0.07 10.74 -5.25
CA ARG A 70 0.08 10.39 -6.67
C ARG A 70 -0.35 8.95 -6.91
N CYS A 71 -0.76 8.66 -8.13
CA CYS A 71 -1.03 7.29 -8.57
C CYS A 71 0.28 6.50 -8.68
N ALA A 72 0.39 5.38 -7.99
CA ALA A 72 1.56 4.50 -8.02
C ALA A 72 1.88 3.94 -9.42
N ILE A 73 0.89 3.88 -10.33
CA ILE A 73 1.06 3.39 -11.71
C ILE A 73 1.35 4.55 -12.69
N SER A 74 0.53 5.59 -12.71
CA SER A 74 0.60 6.66 -13.73
C SER A 74 1.32 7.94 -13.28
N GLY A 75 1.74 8.02 -12.02
CA GLY A 75 2.36 9.21 -11.42
C GLY A 75 1.44 10.43 -11.29
N GLN A 76 0.21 10.38 -11.84
CA GLN A 76 -0.75 11.48 -11.85
C GLN A 76 -1.14 11.92 -10.43
N PRO A 77 -1.36 13.21 -10.18
CA PRO A 77 -1.78 13.71 -8.87
C PRO A 77 -3.15 13.15 -8.47
N ILE A 78 -3.39 13.13 -7.16
CA ILE A 78 -4.62 12.69 -6.51
C ILE A 78 -4.96 13.71 -5.43
N ALA A 79 -6.12 14.35 -5.54
CA ALA A 79 -6.69 15.22 -4.52
C ALA A 79 -7.43 14.40 -3.43
N PRO A 80 -7.59 14.95 -2.20
CA PRO A 80 -8.50 14.36 -1.22
C PRO A 80 -9.92 14.20 -1.77
N GLY A 81 -10.59 13.11 -1.41
CA GLY A 81 -11.92 12.78 -1.92
C GLY A 81 -11.94 12.00 -3.25
N GLU A 82 -10.87 12.03 -4.06
CA GLU A 82 -10.83 11.27 -5.31
C GLU A 82 -10.95 9.75 -5.06
N PRO A 83 -11.60 8.99 -5.96
CA PRO A 83 -11.67 7.54 -5.87
C PRO A 83 -10.30 6.91 -6.12
N VAL A 84 -9.83 6.10 -5.18
CA VAL A 84 -8.53 5.42 -5.22
C VAL A 84 -8.63 4.00 -4.69
N PHE A 85 -7.91 3.07 -5.30
CA PHE A 85 -7.62 1.78 -4.70
C PHE A 85 -6.50 1.94 -3.67
N ARG A 86 -6.65 1.30 -2.50
CA ARG A 86 -5.62 1.22 -1.44
C ARG A 86 -5.55 -0.19 -0.85
N PRO A 87 -4.38 -0.65 -0.35
CA PRO A 87 -4.22 -1.99 0.19
C PRO A 87 -5.08 -2.22 1.45
N VAL A 88 -5.64 -3.42 1.60
CA VAL A 88 -6.48 -3.78 2.74
C VAL A 88 -5.80 -4.85 3.58
N LEU A 89 -5.00 -4.41 4.56
CA LEU A 89 -4.37 -5.27 5.56
C LEU A 89 -4.20 -4.52 6.88
N ARG A 90 -4.34 -5.23 8.00
CA ARG A 90 -3.93 -4.75 9.33
C ARG A 90 -2.94 -5.76 9.97
N PRO A 91 -1.81 -5.31 10.56
CA PRO A 91 -1.29 -3.94 10.54
C PRO A 91 -1.02 -3.44 9.11
N ALA A 92 -0.95 -2.12 8.93
CA ALA A 92 -0.75 -1.53 7.61
C ALA A 92 0.58 -2.02 6.99
N PRO A 93 0.61 -2.39 5.69
CA PRO A 93 1.83 -2.82 5.01
C PRO A 93 2.76 -1.63 4.74
N VAL A 94 3.97 -1.90 4.26
CA VAL A 94 4.96 -0.83 3.94
C VAL A 94 4.42 0.12 2.86
N ASN A 95 3.68 -0.42 1.89
CA ASN A 95 2.95 0.33 0.87
C ASN A 95 1.53 0.74 1.32
N GLY A 96 1.22 0.69 2.62
CA GLY A 96 -0.13 0.96 3.17
C GLY A 96 -0.68 2.35 2.86
N ASP A 97 0.23 3.26 2.51
CA ASP A 97 -0.03 4.66 2.21
C ASP A 97 -0.17 4.96 0.71
N GLU A 98 0.06 3.97 -0.15
CA GLU A 98 0.01 4.11 -1.60
C GLU A 98 -1.42 4.19 -2.14
N MET A 99 -1.56 4.66 -3.38
CA MET A 99 -2.84 4.91 -4.04
C MET A 99 -2.77 4.60 -5.54
N ILE A 100 -3.81 3.96 -6.10
CA ILE A 100 -3.96 3.74 -7.54
C ILE A 100 -5.29 4.34 -8.00
N ARG A 101 -5.26 5.22 -9.00
CA ARG A 101 -6.47 5.80 -9.61
C ARG A 101 -7.17 4.75 -10.49
N PRO A 102 -8.50 4.62 -10.45
CA PRO A 102 -9.23 3.69 -11.32
C PRO A 102 -8.95 3.87 -12.82
N ALA A 103 -8.77 5.12 -13.28
CA ALA A 103 -8.39 5.42 -14.66
C ALA A 103 -6.97 4.95 -15.05
N SER A 104 -6.17 4.43 -14.12
CA SER A 104 -4.85 3.83 -14.37
C SER A 104 -4.85 2.30 -14.29
N VAL A 105 -6.02 1.69 -14.06
CA VAL A 105 -6.22 0.24 -14.08
C VAL A 105 -6.80 -0.13 -15.45
N PRO A 106 -6.20 -1.08 -16.19
CA PRO A 106 -6.84 -1.64 -17.37
C PRO A 106 -8.17 -2.26 -16.97
N ARG A 107 -9.27 -1.81 -17.57
CA ARG A 107 -10.54 -2.54 -17.44
C ARG A 107 -10.35 -3.91 -18.08
N ALA A 108 -10.83 -4.96 -17.42
CA ALA A 108 -11.08 -6.21 -18.10
C ALA A 108 -11.96 -5.89 -19.31
N GLY A 109 -11.44 -6.16 -20.51
CA GLY A 109 -12.20 -5.91 -21.73
C GLY A 109 -13.49 -6.71 -21.65
N VAL A 110 -14.62 -6.08 -21.94
CA VAL A 110 -15.75 -6.84 -22.47
C VAL A 110 -15.24 -7.43 -23.79
N THR A 111 -14.88 -8.71 -23.77
CA THR A 111 -14.65 -9.47 -24.99
C THR A 111 -15.97 -9.47 -25.73
N ARG A 112 -16.13 -8.50 -26.65
CA ARG A 112 -17.24 -8.50 -27.59
C ARG A 112 -16.92 -9.59 -28.60
N ASP A 113 -17.42 -10.79 -28.35
CA ASP A 113 -17.30 -11.91 -29.27
C ASP A 113 -17.82 -11.48 -30.65
N PRO A 114 -16.97 -11.49 -31.70
CA PRO A 114 -17.40 -11.15 -33.05
C PRO A 114 -18.04 -12.39 -33.70
N CYS A 115 -19.16 -12.85 -33.15
CA CYS A 115 -19.98 -13.91 -33.76
C CYS A 115 -21.45 -13.51 -33.68
N GLY A 116 -21.97 -12.95 -34.77
CA GLY A 116 -23.31 -12.36 -34.79
C GLY A 116 -23.64 -11.57 -36.06
N THR A 117 -23.22 -12.07 -37.22
CA THR A 117 -23.80 -11.66 -38.51
C THR A 117 -24.54 -12.87 -39.06
N GLY A 118 -25.87 -12.75 -39.19
CA GLY A 118 -26.72 -13.75 -39.85
C GLY A 118 -26.91 -13.46 -41.34
#